data_AF-A0A3D3NJ09-F1
#
_entry.id   AF-A0A3D3NJ09-F1
#
_cell.length_a   1.000
_cell.length_b   1.000
_cell.length_c   1.000
_cell.angle_alpha   90.00
_cell.angle_beta   90.00
_cell.angle_gamma   90.00
#
_symmetry.space_group_name_H-M   'P 1'
#
loop_
_entity.id
_entity.type
_entity.pdbx_description
1 polymer ?
#
loop_
_entity_poly.entity_id
_entity_poly.type
_entity_poly.pdbx_seq_one_letter_code
_entity_poly.pdbx_strand_id
1 'polypeptide(L)'
;QLPEAAAARRLRRLLNEAQMVLHQHPANQQRDDAGRATINSLWLWGAGRLPQRCPDQFSDVWSDLALARGCGRAAGSQVHSLPDGAAALLTQAEHGGRHLLVVDALQTAVQYENGAAYRAALLELERNWFSPLQAALAGGRVQGLRLQAPTAYGMLSWESDRRAQWKLWRRPQPLAAIAQTLAAAAP
;
A
#
# COMPACT_ATOMS: atom_id res chain seq x y z
N GLN A 1 -7.28 21.58 22.12
CA GLN A 1 -8.70 21.70 22.51
C GLN A 1 -9.55 21.22 21.34
N LEU A 2 -10.47 20.26 21.53
CA LEU A 2 -11.36 19.76 20.45
C LEU A 2 -12.55 20.74 20.28
N PRO A 3 -12.95 21.12 19.05
CA PRO A 3 -13.97 22.13 18.81
C PRO A 3 -15.32 21.77 19.46
N GLU A 4 -16.04 22.77 19.98
CA GLU A 4 -17.34 22.67 20.69
C GLU A 4 -18.55 22.31 19.81
N ALA A 5 -18.35 21.62 18.68
CA ALA A 5 -19.45 21.21 17.81
C ALA A 5 -20.23 20.02 18.41
N ALA A 6 -21.53 19.91 18.13
CA ALA A 6 -22.38 18.80 18.57
C ALA A 6 -21.83 17.40 18.24
N ALA A 7 -21.05 17.27 17.16
CA ALA A 7 -20.31 16.06 16.80
C ALA A 7 -19.29 15.64 17.89
N ALA A 8 -18.62 16.59 18.55
CA ALA A 8 -17.69 16.31 19.62
C ALA A 8 -18.39 15.77 20.88
N ARG A 9 -19.63 16.19 21.17
CA ARG A 9 -20.42 15.64 22.29
C ARG A 9 -20.82 14.19 22.03
N ARG A 10 -21.30 13.86 20.83
CA ARG A 10 -21.63 12.48 20.44
C ARG A 10 -20.40 11.57 20.50
N LEU A 11 -19.26 12.04 19.99
CA LEU A 11 -18.00 11.29 20.02
C LEU A 11 -17.53 11.02 21.46
N ARG A 12 -17.59 12.01 22.35
CA ARG A 12 -17.24 11.83 23.77
C ARG A 12 -18.13 10.78 24.45
N ARG A 13 -19.44 10.80 24.17
CA ARG A 13 -20.37 9.80 24.70
C ARG A 13 -19.98 8.39 24.23
N LEU A 14 -19.74 8.21 22.93
CA LEU A 14 -19.31 6.92 22.38
C LEU A 14 -17.99 6.42 22.97
N LEU A 15 -17.03 7.32 23.20
CA LEU A 15 -15.75 6.96 23.82
C LEU A 15 -15.93 6.51 25.28
N ASN A 16 -16.80 7.18 26.05
CA ASN A 16 -17.11 6.76 27.42
C ASN A 16 -17.82 5.40 27.44
N GLU A 17 -18.79 5.18 26.57
CA GLU A 17 -19.47 3.89 26.43
C GLU A 17 -18.48 2.78 26.06
N ALA A 18 -17.59 3.05 25.09
CA ALA A 18 -16.53 2.12 24.70
C ALA A 18 -15.58 1.79 25.86
N GLN A 19 -15.21 2.77 26.69
CA GLN A 19 -14.39 2.54 27.88
C GLN A 19 -15.07 1.60 28.88
N MET A 20 -16.37 1.80 29.13
CA MET A 20 -17.13 0.91 30.02
C MET A 20 -17.18 -0.53 29.49
N VAL A 21 -17.43 -0.69 28.19
CA VAL A 21 -17.45 -2.01 27.53
C VAL A 21 -16.07 -2.67 27.59
N LEU A 22 -15.01 -1.94 27.26
CA LEU A 22 -13.64 -2.46 27.27
C LEU A 22 -13.23 -2.89 28.68
N HIS A 23 -13.56 -2.10 29.70
CA HIS A 23 -13.19 -2.41 31.08
C HIS A 23 -13.74 -3.77 31.55
N GLN A 24 -14.96 -4.11 31.16
CA GLN A 24 -15.62 -5.37 31.55
C GLN A 24 -15.35 -6.51 30.56
N HIS A 25 -14.55 -6.29 29.52
CA HIS A 25 -14.39 -7.26 28.44
C HIS A 25 -13.55 -8.47 28.90
N PRO A 26 -13.98 -9.73 28.68
CA PRO A 26 -13.25 -10.92 29.12
C PRO A 26 -11.80 -11.00 28.62
N ALA A 27 -11.52 -10.46 27.42
CA ALA A 27 -10.16 -10.38 26.92
C ALA A 27 -9.24 -9.50 27.78
N ASN A 28 -9.76 -8.48 28.47
CA ASN A 28 -8.97 -7.70 29.41
C ASN A 28 -8.72 -8.44 30.72
N GLN A 29 -9.69 -9.24 31.21
CA GLN A 29 -9.45 -10.14 32.33
C GLN A 29 -8.32 -11.13 32.01
N GLN A 30 -8.37 -11.78 30.85
CA GLN A 30 -7.31 -12.70 30.41
C GLN A 30 -5.94 -12.04 30.26
N ARG A 31 -5.90 -10.77 29.85
CA ARG A 31 -4.65 -10.00 29.77
C ARG A 31 -4.11 -9.71 31.16
N ASP A 32 -4.97 -9.30 32.09
CA ASP A 32 -4.59 -8.99 33.47
C ASP A 32 -4.09 -10.23 34.20
N ASP A 33 -4.81 -11.36 34.06
CA ASP A 33 -4.41 -12.66 34.60
C ASP A 33 -3.04 -13.11 34.05
N ALA A 34 -2.70 -12.71 32.82
CA ALA A 34 -1.42 -12.97 32.17
C ALA A 34 -0.35 -11.88 32.43
N GLY A 35 -0.61 -10.91 33.32
CA GLY A 35 0.31 -9.80 33.62
C GLY A 35 0.53 -8.81 32.47
N ARG A 36 -0.38 -8.76 31.50
CA ARG A 36 -0.32 -7.87 30.33
C ARG A 36 -1.22 -6.66 30.55
N ALA A 37 -0.76 -5.48 30.11
CA ALA A 37 -1.56 -4.26 30.17
C ALA A 37 -2.93 -4.41 29.47
N THR A 38 -4.02 -4.01 30.12
CA THR A 38 -5.38 -4.02 29.56
C THR A 38 -5.55 -3.02 28.40
N ILE A 39 -6.48 -3.29 27.50
CA ILE A 39 -6.94 -2.37 26.46
C ILE A 39 -8.05 -1.49 27.05
N ASN A 40 -7.71 -0.30 27.53
CA ASN A 40 -8.61 0.53 28.34
C ASN A 40 -9.14 1.79 27.62
N SER A 41 -8.70 2.03 26.39
CA SER A 41 -9.05 3.23 25.63
C SER A 41 -8.96 3.00 24.12
N LEU A 42 -9.71 3.81 23.37
CA LEU A 42 -9.64 3.87 21.92
C LEU A 42 -9.07 5.23 21.51
N TRP A 43 -7.95 5.23 20.78
CA TRP A 43 -7.41 6.43 20.18
C TRP A 43 -7.96 6.57 18.76
N LEU A 44 -9.04 7.34 18.60
CA LEU A 44 -9.65 7.59 17.29
C LEU A 44 -8.96 8.76 16.58
N TRP A 45 -8.50 8.51 15.36
CA TRP A 45 -7.83 9.49 14.51
C TRP A 45 -8.15 9.22 13.04
N GLY A 46 -7.76 10.13 12.14
CA GLY A 46 -8.01 9.96 10.71
C GLY A 46 -9.48 10.15 10.30
N ALA A 47 -10.21 11.01 11.01
CA ALA A 47 -11.58 11.34 10.63
C ALA A 47 -11.63 11.91 9.20
N GLY A 48 -12.47 11.33 8.36
CA GLY A 48 -12.63 11.72 6.96
C GLY A 48 -14.08 11.64 6.51
N ARG A 49 -14.39 12.27 5.38
CA ARG A 49 -15.66 12.09 4.68
C ARG A 49 -15.42 11.19 3.48
N LEU A 50 -16.41 10.37 3.14
CA LEU A 50 -16.34 9.59 1.90
C LEU A 50 -16.23 10.59 0.71
N PRO A 51 -15.20 10.48 -0.14
CA PRO A 51 -15.07 11.36 -1.28
C PRO A 51 -16.21 11.08 -2.27
N GLN A 52 -16.55 12.09 -3.08
CA GLN A 52 -17.35 11.82 -4.27
C GLN A 52 -16.58 10.85 -5.16
N ARG A 53 -17.30 9.90 -5.77
CA ARG A 53 -16.70 8.91 -6.65
C ARG A 53 -15.95 9.63 -7.77
N CYS A 54 -14.65 9.37 -7.87
CA CYS A 54 -13.84 9.79 -9.01
C CYS A 54 -13.91 8.66 -10.04
N PRO A 55 -14.46 8.87 -11.25
CA PRO A 55 -14.51 7.82 -12.25
C PRO A 55 -13.10 7.44 -12.74
N ASP A 56 -12.92 6.14 -12.96
CA ASP A 56 -12.09 5.56 -14.03
C ASP A 56 -10.58 5.83 -14.04
N GLN A 57 -9.85 5.31 -13.04
CA GLN A 57 -8.39 5.11 -13.20
C GLN A 57 -7.98 3.64 -13.28
N PHE A 58 -8.62 2.76 -12.50
CA PHE A 58 -8.27 1.35 -12.43
C PHE A 58 -9.53 0.49 -12.38
N SER A 59 -9.59 -0.55 -13.21
CA SER A 59 -10.67 -1.56 -13.18
C SER A 59 -10.58 -2.39 -11.91
N ASP A 60 -9.36 -2.69 -11.47
CA ASP A 60 -9.08 -3.58 -10.34
C ASP A 60 -7.97 -3.03 -9.45
N VAL A 61 -8.13 -3.25 -8.15
CA VAL A 61 -7.13 -2.97 -7.12
C VAL A 61 -6.78 -4.27 -6.41
N TRP A 62 -5.49 -4.62 -6.39
CA TRP A 62 -4.94 -5.80 -5.74
C TRP A 62 -4.07 -5.36 -4.56
N SER A 63 -4.51 -5.63 -3.33
CA SER A 63 -3.75 -5.30 -2.13
C SER A 63 -4.36 -5.98 -0.90
N ASP A 64 -3.52 -6.30 0.07
CA ASP A 64 -3.98 -6.71 1.40
C ASP A 64 -4.10 -5.52 2.38
N LEU A 65 -3.65 -4.32 1.99
CA LEU A 65 -3.79 -3.11 2.79
C LEU A 65 -5.24 -2.63 2.83
N ALA A 66 -5.78 -2.50 4.05
CA ALA A 66 -7.15 -2.03 4.28
C ALA A 66 -7.43 -0.67 3.62
N LEU A 67 -6.44 0.25 3.64
CA LEU A 67 -6.58 1.57 3.04
C LEU A 67 -6.70 1.51 1.51
N ALA A 68 -5.81 0.76 0.83
CA ALA A 68 -5.84 0.60 -0.62
C ALA A 68 -7.15 -0.04 -1.09
N ARG A 69 -7.60 -1.09 -0.38
CA ARG A 69 -8.89 -1.76 -0.62
C ARG A 69 -10.08 -0.82 -0.40
N GLY A 70 -10.04 0.00 0.65
CA GLY A 70 -11.06 1.00 0.94
C GLY A 70 -11.14 2.07 -0.16
N CYS A 71 -9.99 2.57 -0.62
CA CYS A 71 -9.91 3.52 -1.73
C CYS A 71 -10.43 2.92 -3.04
N GLY A 72 -10.07 1.67 -3.35
CA GLY A 72 -10.59 0.95 -4.52
C GLY A 72 -12.12 0.85 -4.51
N ARG A 73 -12.71 0.48 -3.37
CA ARG A 73 -14.18 0.43 -3.20
C ARG A 73 -14.83 1.80 -3.35
N ALA A 74 -14.23 2.85 -2.77
CA ALA A 74 -14.75 4.21 -2.88
C ALA A 74 -14.69 4.76 -4.32
N ALA A 75 -13.67 4.35 -5.09
CA ALA A 75 -13.57 4.64 -6.53
C ALA A 75 -14.50 3.74 -7.38
N GLY A 76 -14.95 2.62 -6.82
CA GLY A 76 -15.80 1.62 -7.46
C GLY A 76 -15.04 0.68 -8.40
N SER A 77 -13.76 0.45 -8.12
CA SER A 77 -12.97 -0.64 -8.71
C SER A 77 -13.35 -1.98 -8.08
N GLN A 78 -13.09 -3.08 -8.80
CA GLN A 78 -13.08 -4.40 -8.19
C GLN A 78 -11.86 -4.52 -7.24
N VAL A 79 -12.04 -5.15 -6.08
CA VAL A 79 -10.99 -5.21 -5.06
C VAL A 79 -10.69 -6.65 -4.70
N HIS A 80 -9.42 -7.01 -4.87
CA HIS A 80 -8.89 -8.36 -4.69
C HIS A 80 -7.77 -8.37 -3.65
N SER A 81 -7.52 -9.52 -3.05
CA SER A 81 -6.30 -9.74 -2.25
C SER A 81 -5.06 -9.70 -3.14
N LEU A 82 -3.90 -9.39 -2.55
CA LEU A 82 -2.66 -9.40 -3.32
C LEU A 82 -2.32 -10.85 -3.69
N PRO A 83 -2.05 -11.17 -4.97
CA PRO A 83 -1.64 -12.52 -5.36
C PRO A 83 -0.17 -12.77 -4.99
N ASP A 84 0.23 -14.04 -4.88
CA ASP A 84 1.60 -14.43 -4.47
C ASP A 84 2.72 -13.91 -5.40
N GLY A 85 2.36 -13.50 -6.61
CA GLY A 85 3.28 -12.92 -7.58
C GLY A 85 2.63 -12.61 -8.91
N ALA A 86 3.44 -12.10 -9.83
CA ALA A 86 3.00 -11.66 -11.15
C ALA A 86 2.43 -12.80 -12.01
N ALA A 87 2.91 -14.03 -11.88
CA ALA A 87 2.35 -15.17 -12.62
C ALA A 87 0.89 -15.45 -12.22
N ALA A 88 0.60 -15.41 -10.91
CA ALA A 88 -0.75 -15.56 -10.38
C ALA A 88 -1.65 -14.38 -10.78
N LEU A 89 -1.12 -13.14 -10.71
CA LEU A 89 -1.82 -11.96 -11.21
C LEU A 89 -2.23 -12.14 -12.68
N LEU A 90 -1.27 -12.47 -13.56
CA LEU A 90 -1.51 -12.54 -15.00
C LEU A 90 -2.53 -13.62 -15.38
N THR A 91 -2.72 -14.63 -14.53
CA THR A 91 -3.73 -15.68 -14.71
C THR A 91 -5.13 -15.22 -14.29
N GLN A 92 -5.22 -14.40 -13.25
CA GLN A 92 -6.49 -13.93 -12.68
C GLN A 92 -6.99 -12.62 -13.31
N ALA A 93 -6.08 -11.78 -13.77
CA ALA A 93 -6.41 -10.46 -14.31
C ALA A 93 -7.15 -10.56 -15.65
N GLU A 94 -8.26 -9.85 -15.76
CA GLU A 94 -8.99 -9.73 -17.02
C GLU A 94 -8.17 -8.98 -18.08
N HIS A 95 -8.31 -9.39 -19.34
CA HIS A 95 -7.61 -8.74 -20.44
C HIS A 95 -8.23 -7.36 -20.73
N GLY A 96 -7.37 -6.37 -20.98
CA GLY A 96 -7.81 -5.00 -21.31
C GLY A 96 -8.13 -4.11 -20.11
N GLY A 97 -8.02 -4.62 -18.89
CA GLY A 97 -8.17 -3.86 -17.65
C GLY A 97 -6.94 -3.00 -17.32
N ARG A 98 -7.15 -1.96 -16.49
CA ARG A 98 -6.08 -1.19 -15.84
C ARG A 98 -6.02 -1.61 -14.38
N HIS A 99 -4.99 -2.37 -14.02
CA HIS A 99 -4.87 -2.93 -12.66
C HIS A 99 -3.90 -2.08 -11.82
N LEU A 100 -4.28 -1.77 -10.59
CA LEU A 100 -3.40 -1.18 -9.57
C LEU A 100 -2.98 -2.27 -8.58
N LEU A 101 -1.68 -2.37 -8.33
CA LEU A 101 -1.13 -3.23 -7.30
C LEU A 101 -0.46 -2.38 -6.24
N VAL A 102 -0.81 -2.62 -4.97
CA VAL A 102 -0.16 -1.96 -3.83
C VAL A 102 0.53 -3.02 -2.98
N VAL A 103 1.86 -3.02 -3.07
CA VAL A 103 2.76 -3.97 -2.41
C VAL A 103 3.57 -3.24 -1.35
N ASP A 104 3.48 -3.69 -0.09
CA ASP A 104 4.11 -3.09 1.08
C ASP A 104 5.23 -3.95 1.68
N ALA A 105 5.71 -4.94 0.95
CA ALA A 105 6.70 -5.93 1.39
C ALA A 105 8.00 -5.32 1.99
N LEU A 106 8.36 -4.09 1.63
CA LEU A 106 9.54 -3.40 2.15
C LEU A 106 9.26 -2.58 3.43
N GLN A 107 8.00 -2.32 3.76
CA GLN A 107 7.61 -1.32 4.76
C GLN A 107 8.10 -1.69 6.17
N THR A 108 7.90 -2.93 6.59
CA THR A 108 8.38 -3.40 7.91
C THR A 108 9.89 -3.30 8.03
N ALA A 109 10.65 -3.72 7.01
CA ALA A 109 12.10 -3.65 7.03
C ALA A 109 12.61 -2.21 7.14
N VAL A 110 11.95 -1.25 6.48
CA VAL A 110 12.26 0.18 6.60
C VAL A 110 11.93 0.71 8.00
N GLN A 111 10.75 0.39 8.54
CA GLN A 111 10.30 0.88 9.85
C GLN A 111 11.19 0.44 11.01
N TYR A 112 11.79 -0.74 10.90
CA TYR A 112 12.71 -1.29 11.90
C TYR A 112 14.18 -1.19 11.49
N GLU A 113 14.50 -0.39 10.46
CA GLU A 113 15.87 -0.12 9.97
C GLU A 113 16.68 -1.41 9.68
N ASN A 114 16.00 -2.47 9.24
CA ASN A 114 16.61 -3.77 9.02
C ASN A 114 17.08 -3.94 7.57
N GLY A 115 18.34 -3.58 7.32
CA GLY A 115 18.93 -3.65 5.99
C GLY A 115 19.01 -5.06 5.39
N ALA A 116 19.23 -6.10 6.22
CA ALA A 116 19.30 -7.48 5.74
C ALA A 116 17.93 -7.98 5.27
N ALA A 117 16.88 -7.72 6.06
CA ALA A 117 15.50 -8.04 5.69
C ALA A 117 15.05 -7.24 4.46
N TYR A 118 15.43 -5.96 4.38
CA TYR A 118 15.13 -5.12 3.21
C TYR A 118 15.72 -5.71 1.93
N ARG A 119 17.01 -6.11 1.97
CA ARG A 119 17.67 -6.74 0.81
C ARG A 119 17.01 -8.06 0.43
N ALA A 120 16.65 -8.90 1.40
CA ALA A 120 15.97 -10.17 1.13
C ALA A 120 14.59 -9.95 0.47
N ALA A 121 13.78 -9.05 1.02
CA ALA A 121 12.47 -8.71 0.48
C ALA A 121 12.56 -8.10 -0.94
N LEU A 122 13.58 -7.29 -1.20
CA LEU A 122 13.80 -6.75 -2.54
C LEU A 122 14.14 -7.84 -3.58
N LEU A 123 14.93 -8.85 -3.20
CA LEU A 123 15.23 -10.00 -4.06
C LEU A 123 13.99 -10.88 -4.28
N GLU A 124 13.08 -10.96 -3.31
CA GLU A 124 11.78 -11.61 -3.47
C GLU A 124 10.88 -10.86 -4.44
N LEU A 125 10.82 -9.52 -4.36
CA LEU A 125 10.11 -8.69 -5.32
C LEU A 125 10.67 -8.87 -6.74
N GLU A 126 11.99 -8.92 -6.89
CA GLU A 126 12.62 -9.16 -8.19
C GLU A 126 12.15 -10.49 -8.80
N ARG A 127 12.24 -11.59 -8.02
CA ARG A 127 11.87 -12.93 -8.50
C ARG A 127 10.37 -13.07 -8.78
N ASN A 128 9.53 -12.58 -7.88
CA ASN A 128 8.09 -12.87 -7.92
C ASN A 128 7.30 -11.84 -8.73
N TRP A 129 7.82 -10.62 -8.86
CA TRP A 129 7.13 -9.50 -9.49
C TRP A 129 7.88 -8.90 -10.68
N PHE A 130 9.07 -8.34 -10.47
CA PHE A 130 9.70 -7.52 -11.51
C PHE A 130 10.15 -8.33 -12.72
N SER A 131 10.86 -9.44 -12.52
CA SER A 131 11.33 -10.29 -13.62
C SER A 131 10.17 -10.88 -14.43
N PRO A 132 9.12 -11.48 -13.82
CA PRO A 132 7.99 -11.99 -14.60
C PRO A 132 7.16 -10.89 -15.28
N LEU A 133 6.99 -9.71 -14.66
CA LEU A 133 6.30 -8.58 -15.30
C LEU A 133 7.10 -8.01 -16.48
N GLN A 134 8.42 -7.97 -16.38
CA GLN A 134 9.29 -7.59 -17.50
C GLN A 134 9.12 -8.58 -18.66
N ALA A 135 9.14 -9.89 -18.40
CA ALA A 135 8.91 -10.91 -19.41
C ALA A 135 7.52 -10.78 -20.05
N ALA A 136 6.48 -10.51 -19.25
CA ALA A 136 5.12 -10.28 -19.73
C ALA A 136 4.98 -9.00 -20.57
N LEU A 137 5.72 -7.94 -20.23
CA LEU A 137 5.79 -6.69 -20.98
C LEU A 137 6.50 -6.87 -22.33
N ALA A 138 7.63 -7.58 -22.34
CA ALA A 138 8.36 -7.92 -23.56
C ALA A 138 7.54 -8.84 -24.49
N GLY A 139 6.83 -9.82 -23.91
CA GLY A 139 5.90 -10.70 -24.62
C GLY A 139 4.62 -10.00 -25.12
N GLY A 140 4.29 -8.82 -24.58
CA GLY A 140 3.09 -8.05 -24.92
C GLY A 140 1.81 -8.51 -24.23
N ARG A 141 1.91 -9.39 -23.23
CA ARG A 141 0.77 -9.73 -22.36
C ARG A 141 0.40 -8.53 -21.47
N VAL A 142 1.40 -7.75 -21.08
CA VAL A 142 1.24 -6.43 -20.46
C VAL A 142 1.62 -5.37 -21.48
N GLN A 143 0.77 -4.37 -21.69
CA GLN A 143 1.03 -3.31 -22.68
C GLN A 143 1.91 -2.18 -22.13
N GLY A 144 1.72 -1.86 -20.85
CA GLY A 144 2.46 -0.83 -20.15
C GLY A 144 2.54 -1.14 -18.66
N LEU A 145 3.65 -0.74 -18.05
CA LEU A 145 3.91 -0.89 -16.63
C LEU A 145 4.36 0.46 -16.07
N ARG A 146 3.66 0.91 -15.02
CA ARG A 146 4.07 2.06 -14.21
C ARG A 146 4.43 1.56 -12.82
N LEU A 147 5.67 1.81 -12.40
CA LEU A 147 6.14 1.58 -11.05
C LEU A 147 6.18 2.91 -10.29
N GLN A 148 5.59 2.91 -9.11
CA GLN A 148 5.62 4.05 -8.19
C GLN A 148 6.24 3.61 -6.87
N ALA A 149 7.32 4.26 -6.46
CA ALA A 149 8.03 3.99 -5.23
C ALA A 149 8.13 5.27 -4.40
N PRO A 150 7.23 5.47 -3.42
CA PRO A 150 7.33 6.59 -2.51
C PRO A 150 8.57 6.45 -1.62
N THR A 151 9.30 7.54 -1.46
CA THR A 151 10.49 7.65 -0.60
C THR A 151 10.33 8.83 0.35
N ALA A 152 11.22 8.95 1.34
CA ALA A 152 11.26 10.11 2.22
C ALA A 152 11.52 11.44 1.46
N TYR A 153 12.14 11.37 0.28
CA TYR A 153 12.52 12.53 -0.52
C TYR A 153 11.52 12.87 -1.63
N GLY A 154 10.52 12.01 -1.87
CA GLY A 154 9.55 12.18 -2.94
C GLY A 154 9.13 10.88 -3.60
N MET A 155 8.41 10.99 -4.72
CA MET A 155 7.90 9.85 -5.47
C MET A 155 8.82 9.49 -6.64
N LEU A 156 9.40 8.30 -6.63
CA LEU A 156 10.00 7.71 -7.81
C LEU A 156 8.90 7.16 -8.71
N SER A 157 8.83 7.63 -9.95
CA SER A 157 7.94 7.09 -10.97
C SER A 157 8.75 6.60 -12.15
N TRP A 158 8.49 5.36 -12.57
CA TRP A 158 9.07 4.77 -13.76
C TRP A 158 7.97 4.18 -14.62
N GLU A 159 8.04 4.43 -15.91
CA GLU A 159 7.09 3.92 -16.89
C GLU A 159 7.83 3.21 -18.01
N SER A 160 7.24 2.11 -18.46
CA SER A 160 7.74 1.36 -19.59
C SER A 160 6.61 0.71 -20.36
N ASP A 161 6.85 0.49 -21.63
CA ASP A 161 5.94 -0.17 -22.56
C ASP A 161 6.71 -1.26 -23.32
N ARG A 162 5.99 -2.01 -24.16
CA ARG A 162 6.59 -3.03 -25.02
C ARG A 162 7.70 -2.47 -25.92
N ARG A 163 7.58 -1.24 -26.42
CA ARG A 163 8.55 -0.64 -27.36
C ARG A 163 9.85 -0.27 -26.65
N ALA A 164 9.77 0.17 -25.40
CA ALA A 164 10.90 0.51 -24.56
C ALA A 164 11.81 -0.69 -24.25
N GLN A 165 11.27 -1.92 -24.29
CA GLN A 165 12.07 -3.14 -24.11
C GLN A 165 13.12 -3.35 -25.21
N TRP A 166 12.95 -2.72 -26.38
CA TRP A 166 13.88 -2.82 -27.50
C TRP A 166 14.96 -1.73 -27.51
N LYS A 167 14.94 -0.82 -26.52
CA LYS A 167 15.95 0.25 -26.38
C LYS A 167 17.25 -0.28 -25.77
N LEU A 168 17.80 -1.34 -26.35
CA LEU A 168 19.05 -2.00 -25.92
C LEU A 168 20.27 -1.06 -25.93
N TRP A 169 20.18 0.05 -26.67
CA TRP A 169 21.20 1.10 -26.72
C TRP A 169 21.16 2.07 -25.53
N ARG A 170 20.10 2.08 -24.71
CA ARG A 170 20.05 2.92 -23.50
C ARG A 170 20.82 2.23 -22.38
N ARG A 171 21.87 2.90 -21.90
CA ARG A 171 22.61 2.45 -20.71
C ARG A 171 21.76 2.64 -19.46
N PRO A 172 21.79 1.68 -18.50
CA PRO A 172 21.16 1.86 -17.21
C PRO A 172 21.82 3.02 -16.46
N GLN A 173 21.01 3.80 -15.75
CA GLN A 173 21.53 4.85 -14.86
C GLN A 173 22.04 4.23 -13.56
N PRO A 174 23.19 4.69 -13.02
CA PRO A 174 23.66 4.27 -11.71
C PRO A 174 22.66 4.65 -10.61
N LEU A 175 22.46 3.77 -9.63
CA LEU A 175 21.60 4.05 -8.48
C LEU A 175 21.99 5.34 -7.75
N ALA A 176 23.29 5.62 -7.64
CA ALA A 176 23.80 6.86 -7.03
C ALA A 176 23.33 8.12 -7.78
N ALA A 177 23.29 8.10 -9.11
CA ALA A 177 22.82 9.23 -9.91
C ALA A 177 21.30 9.45 -9.75
N ILE A 178 20.54 8.36 -9.66
CA ILE A 178 19.10 8.41 -9.37
C ILE A 178 18.86 9.02 -7.99
N ALA A 179 19.59 8.55 -6.96
CA ALA A 179 19.48 9.05 -5.60
C ALA A 179 19.83 10.55 -5.49
N GLN A 180 20.89 11.00 -6.16
CA GLN A 180 21.28 12.42 -6.19
C GLN A 180 20.20 13.28 -6.85
N THR A 181 19.60 12.80 -7.94
CA THR A 181 18.54 13.53 -8.65
C THR A 181 17.29 13.66 -7.78
N LEU A 182 16.91 12.61 -7.04
CA LEU A 182 15.79 12.67 -6.08
C LEU A 182 16.06 13.65 -4.94
N ALA A 183 17.25 13.60 -4.35
CA ALA A 183 17.62 14.49 -3.26
C ALA A 183 17.63 15.96 -3.70
N ALA A 184 18.02 16.24 -4.95
CA ALA A 184 18.00 17.59 -5.52
C ALA A 184 16.59 18.08 -5.90
N ALA A 185 15.64 17.16 -6.13
CA ALA A 185 14.26 17.45 -6.48
C ALA A 185 13.32 17.51 -5.27
N ALA A 186 13.81 17.17 -4.07
CA ALA A 186 13.07 17.31 -2.83
C ALA A 186 12.94 18.81 -2.47
N PRO A 187 11.74 19.32 -2.16
CA PRO A 187 11.51 20.72 -1.80
C PRO A 187 12.13 21.11 -0.45
#